data_AF-A0A7C6LVX8-F1
#
_entry.id   AF-A0A7C6LVX8-F1
#
_cell.length_a   1.000
_cell.length_b   1.000
_cell.length_c   1.000
_cell.angle_alpha   90.00
_cell.angle_beta   90.00
_cell.angle_gamma   90.00
#
_symmetry.space_group_name_H-M   'P 1'
#
loop_
_entity.id
_entity.type
_entity.pdbx_description
1 polymer ?
#
loop_
_entity_poly.entity_id
_entity_poly.type
_entity_poly.pdbx_seq_one_letter_code
_entity_poly.pdbx_strand_id
1 'polypeptide(L)'
;MFRRKPDEPEPTPGSLGWFELTVEVMRDRSHSSWMLLHDDELLRAVTARRLVACHAPGAPVALPNLAVVRLAVSPQGRVGVVGPDGSVQEGDDVEDVVIELLEELKTCGFIEPDNLLGPPWLPVPDIVEEAHQPGPDFRVVYAYRGTDTLTAATFATSLEEPLTVYLEDGWVISASPPGPVRVLTGPPNRISGAYPFAVLERRAQRWIFGYAAAAKSQVNVLAEWTPLMQPVPLPEDAGAEAAELQQWLIDPDDSPDEPPAIDGATPEQNAALARWRGTDLDGDALVAQTAAAFGVPELAVRLAQAGPEEALPEGGREFAPGSRMAVLSSYLEEQDAEPSGRGPWGVMSRFMWRHPVLGVMLGLGEILVGVVVAVLLLTGGLDGWGWWFLAVAFAFGGLGHLIVALVRLRWRRTPDQDSEAAPTG
;
A
#
# COMPACT_ATOMS: atom_id res chain seq x y z
N MET A 1 -13.42 -17.79 26.27
CA MET A 1 -12.22 -18.57 25.91
C MET A 1 -11.82 -18.26 24.48
N PHE A 2 -10.83 -17.38 24.27
CA PHE A 2 -10.23 -17.03 22.98
C PHE A 2 -9.86 -18.29 22.18
N ARG A 3 -10.53 -18.53 21.04
CA ARG A 3 -10.26 -19.70 20.18
C ARG A 3 -8.96 -19.48 19.42
N ARG A 4 -7.89 -20.05 19.94
CA ARG A 4 -6.56 -20.03 19.34
C ARG A 4 -6.55 -20.82 18.02
N LYS A 5 -5.91 -20.27 16.97
CA LYS A 5 -5.53 -21.06 15.80
C LYS A 5 -4.47 -22.09 16.22
N PRO A 6 -4.62 -23.39 15.91
CA PRO A 6 -3.78 -24.46 16.46
C PRO A 6 -2.28 -24.37 16.13
N ASP A 7 -1.87 -23.48 15.22
CA ASP A 7 -0.49 -23.38 14.72
C ASP A 7 0.23 -22.06 15.07
N GLU A 8 -0.36 -21.17 15.87
CA GLU A 8 0.32 -19.94 16.31
C GLU A 8 1.24 -20.20 17.52
N PRO A 9 2.48 -19.67 17.54
CA PRO A 9 3.39 -19.80 18.68
C PRO A 9 2.74 -19.28 19.97
N GLU A 10 3.14 -19.82 21.13
CA GLU A 10 2.64 -19.31 22.41
C GLU A 10 3.02 -17.84 22.55
N PRO A 11 2.04 -16.95 22.83
CA PRO A 11 2.37 -15.57 23.09
C PRO A 11 3.34 -15.56 24.27
N THR A 12 4.46 -14.87 24.12
CA THR A 12 5.46 -14.72 25.17
C THR A 12 5.16 -13.42 25.91
N PRO A 13 5.06 -13.42 27.25
CA PRO A 13 4.84 -12.18 27.98
C PRO A 13 6.00 -11.22 27.76
N GLY A 14 5.72 -9.92 27.79
CA GLY A 14 6.72 -8.86 27.67
C GLY A 14 7.75 -8.88 28.81
N SER A 15 8.68 -7.94 28.77
CA SER A 15 9.78 -7.82 29.74
C SER A 15 9.32 -7.73 31.20
N LEU A 16 8.11 -7.22 31.43
CA LEU A 16 7.49 -7.08 32.75
C LEU A 16 6.61 -8.27 33.16
N GLY A 17 6.52 -9.34 32.37
CA GLY A 17 5.70 -10.53 32.67
C GLY A 17 4.21 -10.38 32.34
N TRP A 18 3.83 -9.30 31.66
CA TRP A 18 2.46 -9.01 31.20
C TRP A 18 2.36 -9.14 29.67
N PHE A 19 1.15 -9.36 29.18
CA PHE A 19 0.76 -9.29 27.77
C PHE A 19 0.10 -7.95 27.47
N GLU A 20 0.19 -7.51 26.22
CA GLU A 20 -0.63 -6.44 25.71
C GLU A 20 -1.89 -7.00 25.05
N LEU A 21 -3.02 -6.31 25.23
CA LEU A 21 -4.25 -6.59 24.52
C LEU A 21 -4.79 -5.31 23.92
N THR A 22 -4.85 -5.25 22.60
CA THR A 22 -5.49 -4.15 21.87
C THR A 22 -6.98 -4.42 21.74
N VAL A 23 -7.78 -3.44 22.17
CA VAL A 23 -9.24 -3.41 22.04
C VAL A 23 -9.60 -2.22 21.17
N GLU A 24 -10.25 -2.50 20.05
CA GLU A 24 -10.77 -1.49 19.14
C GLU A 24 -12.25 -1.26 19.43
N VAL A 25 -12.61 -0.05 19.84
CA VAL A 25 -13.95 0.33 20.29
C VAL A 25 -14.61 1.20 19.24
N MET A 26 -15.83 0.83 18.82
CA MET A 26 -16.59 1.60 17.84
C MET A 26 -16.96 3.00 18.37
N ARG A 27 -16.68 4.02 17.57
CA ARG A 27 -17.06 5.42 17.83
C ARG A 27 -18.49 5.72 17.43
N ASP A 28 -18.96 5.17 16.32
CA ASP A 28 -20.31 5.44 15.87
C ASP A 28 -21.33 4.63 16.69
N ARG A 29 -22.21 5.36 17.38
CA ARG A 29 -23.33 4.81 18.16
C ARG A 29 -24.67 5.05 17.46
N SER A 30 -24.69 5.42 16.17
CA SER A 30 -25.87 5.85 15.41
C SER A 30 -27.08 4.90 15.51
N HIS A 31 -26.84 3.60 15.70
CA HIS A 31 -27.90 2.60 15.94
C HIS A 31 -28.54 2.64 17.35
N SER A 32 -27.90 3.28 18.33
CA SER A 32 -28.38 3.42 19.71
C SER A 32 -28.64 4.87 20.15
N SER A 33 -27.97 5.86 19.55
CA SER A 33 -28.20 7.31 19.73
C SER A 33 -27.36 8.15 18.75
N TRP A 34 -27.80 9.39 18.44
CA TRP A 34 -27.10 10.32 17.53
C TRP A 34 -25.82 10.95 18.13
N MET A 35 -24.97 10.17 18.80
CA MET A 35 -23.77 10.67 19.48
C MET A 35 -22.56 9.81 19.19
N LEU A 36 -21.51 10.39 18.63
CA LEU A 36 -20.20 9.74 18.53
C LEU A 36 -19.61 9.53 19.94
N LEU A 37 -18.91 8.42 20.16
CA LEU A 37 -18.13 8.20 21.38
C LEU A 37 -16.93 9.16 21.38
N HIS A 38 -16.83 9.97 22.42
CA HIS A 38 -15.68 10.83 22.68
C HIS A 38 -14.64 10.11 23.54
N ASP A 39 -13.36 10.45 23.35
CA ASP A 39 -12.24 9.83 24.09
C ASP A 39 -12.41 10.00 25.60
N ASP A 40 -12.88 11.16 26.05
CA ASP A 40 -13.16 11.43 27.46
C ASP A 40 -14.19 10.47 28.09
N GLU A 41 -15.12 9.90 27.31
CA GLU A 41 -16.05 8.88 27.81
C GLU A 41 -15.32 7.55 28.02
N LEU A 42 -14.51 7.12 27.04
CA LEU A 42 -13.70 5.92 27.11
C LEU A 42 -12.69 6.00 28.26
N LEU A 43 -11.95 7.10 28.35
CA LEU A 43 -10.98 7.37 29.41
C LEU A 43 -11.62 7.31 30.79
N ARG A 44 -12.79 7.95 30.97
CA ARG A 44 -13.50 7.87 32.26
C ARG A 44 -13.92 6.45 32.61
N ALA A 45 -14.39 5.66 31.65
CA ALA A 45 -14.81 4.28 31.91
C ALA A 45 -13.62 3.37 32.27
N VAL A 46 -12.47 3.56 31.61
CA VAL A 46 -11.23 2.84 31.90
C VAL A 46 -10.65 3.26 33.26
N THR A 47 -10.56 4.56 33.55
CA THR A 47 -10.08 5.08 34.84
C THR A 47 -11.00 4.68 36.00
N ALA A 48 -12.32 4.67 35.82
CA ALA A 48 -13.27 4.24 36.85
C ALA A 48 -13.05 2.79 37.31
N ARG A 49 -12.55 1.94 36.40
CA ARG A 49 -12.18 0.55 36.67
C ARG A 49 -10.73 0.38 37.15
N ARG A 50 -9.98 1.47 37.27
CA ARG A 50 -8.56 1.50 37.68
C ARG A 50 -7.67 0.59 36.80
N LEU A 51 -8.00 0.46 35.52
CA LEU A 51 -7.25 -0.37 34.59
C LEU A 51 -5.89 0.27 34.27
N VAL A 52 -4.85 -0.55 34.16
CA VAL A 52 -3.56 -0.11 33.60
C VAL A 52 -3.66 -0.20 32.07
N ALA A 53 -3.78 0.97 31.44
CA ALA A 53 -4.11 1.07 30.02
C ALA A 53 -3.43 2.26 29.34
N CYS A 54 -3.28 2.14 28.03
CA CYS A 54 -2.96 3.25 27.13
C CYS A 54 -4.08 3.39 26.10
N HIS A 55 -4.28 4.59 25.58
CA HIS A 55 -5.24 4.87 24.54
C HIS A 55 -4.56 5.62 23.42
N ALA A 56 -4.97 5.38 22.18
CA ALA A 56 -4.56 6.25 21.10
C ALA A 56 -5.60 7.38 20.99
N PRO A 57 -5.21 8.67 21.11
CA PRO A 57 -6.13 9.80 21.11
C PRO A 57 -6.59 10.17 19.69
N GLY A 58 -7.78 10.79 19.59
CA GLY A 58 -8.41 11.14 18.32
C GLY A 58 -8.86 9.89 17.57
N ALA A 59 -9.22 10.00 16.30
CA ALA A 59 -9.32 8.83 15.41
C ALA A 59 -7.91 8.28 15.17
N PRO A 60 -7.44 7.24 15.89
CA PRO A 60 -6.04 6.86 15.81
C PRO A 60 -5.92 5.77 14.76
N VAL A 61 -4.91 5.90 13.89
CA VAL A 61 -4.34 4.79 13.12
C VAL A 61 -5.37 4.13 12.18
N ALA A 62 -5.41 4.56 10.93
CA ALA A 62 -6.17 3.96 9.84
C ALA A 62 -7.70 4.00 9.85
N LEU A 63 -8.36 3.98 11.02
CA LEU A 63 -9.80 3.68 11.12
C LEU A 63 -10.54 4.77 11.90
N PRO A 64 -11.10 5.80 11.22
CA PRO A 64 -11.65 6.98 11.88
C PRO A 64 -12.89 6.71 12.76
N ASN A 65 -13.50 5.55 12.59
CA ASN A 65 -14.66 5.09 13.34
C ASN A 65 -14.30 4.29 14.58
N LEU A 66 -13.01 4.15 14.91
CA LEU A 66 -12.53 3.36 16.05
C LEU A 66 -11.76 4.23 17.06
N ALA A 67 -11.91 3.87 18.33
CA ALA A 67 -11.06 4.31 19.42
C ALA A 67 -10.25 3.09 19.88
N VAL A 68 -8.95 3.24 20.07
CA VAL A 68 -8.07 2.11 20.39
C VAL A 68 -7.59 2.23 21.83
N VAL A 69 -7.77 1.16 22.60
CA VAL A 69 -7.25 1.02 23.96
C VAL A 69 -6.39 -0.22 24.05
N ARG A 70 -5.23 -0.10 24.66
CA ARG A 70 -4.36 -1.23 24.98
C ARG A 70 -4.37 -1.46 26.48
N LEU A 71 -4.61 -2.70 26.87
CA LEU A 71 -4.69 -3.16 28.25
C LEU A 71 -3.50 -4.05 28.59
N ALA A 72 -2.99 -3.96 29.82
CA ALA A 72 -2.11 -4.98 30.36
C ALA A 72 -2.93 -6.22 30.76
N VAL A 73 -2.48 -7.40 30.36
CA VAL A 73 -3.15 -8.68 30.63
C VAL A 73 -2.18 -9.68 31.22
N SER A 74 -2.55 -10.35 32.30
CA SER A 74 -1.70 -11.35 32.93
C SER A 74 -1.68 -12.65 32.13
N PRO A 75 -0.71 -13.56 32.35
CA PRO A 75 -0.70 -14.88 31.73
C PRO A 75 -1.94 -15.75 31.97
N GLN A 76 -2.75 -15.39 32.96
CA GLN A 76 -3.99 -16.05 33.33
C GLN A 76 -5.20 -15.47 32.56
N GLY A 77 -4.99 -14.44 31.73
CA GLY A 77 -6.06 -13.79 30.96
C GLY A 77 -6.87 -12.78 31.78
N ARG A 78 -6.25 -12.15 32.77
CA ARG A 78 -6.86 -11.14 33.65
C ARG A 78 -6.32 -9.76 33.37
N VAL A 79 -7.17 -8.73 33.42
CA VAL A 79 -6.70 -7.35 33.21
C VAL A 79 -5.86 -6.86 34.38
N GLY A 80 -4.81 -6.08 34.11
CA GLY A 80 -4.03 -5.41 35.14
C GLY A 80 -4.80 -4.23 35.72
N VAL A 81 -4.94 -4.18 37.05
CA VAL A 81 -5.62 -3.09 37.77
C VAL A 81 -4.74 -2.53 38.88
N VAL A 82 -4.90 -1.23 39.17
CA VAL A 82 -4.23 -0.59 40.30
C VAL A 82 -4.96 -0.96 41.58
N GLY A 83 -4.33 -1.74 42.45
CA GLY A 83 -4.86 -2.14 43.74
C GLY A 83 -4.95 -0.99 44.75
N PRO A 84 -5.61 -1.20 45.90
CA PRO A 84 -5.78 -0.17 46.95
C PRO A 84 -4.48 0.26 47.61
N ASP A 85 -3.41 -0.54 47.48
CA ASP A 85 -2.07 -0.25 47.96
C ASP A 85 -1.19 0.42 46.88
N GLY A 86 -1.76 0.68 45.70
CA GLY A 86 -1.07 1.28 44.57
C GLY A 86 -0.31 0.28 43.68
N SER A 87 -0.22 -0.99 44.06
CA SER A 87 0.46 -2.01 43.25
C SER A 87 -0.38 -2.45 42.05
N VAL A 88 0.26 -3.08 41.05
CA VAL A 88 -0.49 -3.72 39.96
C VAL A 88 -0.89 -5.13 40.41
N GLN A 89 -2.18 -5.45 40.30
CA GLN A 89 -2.70 -6.77 40.61
C GLN A 89 -3.57 -7.30 39.46
N GLU A 90 -3.74 -8.62 39.42
CA GLU A 90 -4.70 -9.25 38.52
C GLU A 90 -6.13 -8.88 38.93
N GLY A 91 -6.88 -8.31 37.99
CA GLY A 91 -8.30 -8.02 38.13
C GLY A 91 -9.19 -9.16 37.66
N ASP A 92 -10.31 -8.76 37.06
CA ASP A 92 -11.28 -9.67 36.48
C ASP A 92 -10.82 -10.23 35.12
N ASP A 93 -11.52 -11.24 34.65
CA ASP A 93 -11.22 -11.89 33.38
C ASP A 93 -11.44 -10.88 32.22
N VAL A 94 -10.56 -10.91 31.22
CA VAL A 94 -10.59 -9.95 30.09
C VAL A 94 -11.97 -9.85 29.43
N GLU A 95 -12.63 -10.99 29.24
CA GLU A 95 -13.93 -11.06 28.55
C GLU A 95 -15.00 -10.28 29.32
N ASP A 96 -15.06 -10.44 30.65
CA ASP A 96 -16.04 -9.76 31.49
C ASP A 96 -15.80 -8.26 31.50
N VAL A 97 -14.54 -7.83 31.65
CA VAL A 97 -14.16 -6.42 31.70
C VAL A 97 -14.47 -5.71 30.38
N VAL A 98 -14.14 -6.32 29.24
CA VAL A 98 -14.41 -5.72 27.94
C VAL A 98 -15.92 -5.69 27.65
N ILE A 99 -16.67 -6.74 27.98
CA ILE A 99 -18.13 -6.74 27.81
C ILE A 99 -18.77 -5.62 28.65
N GLU A 100 -18.42 -5.52 29.92
CA GLU A 100 -18.94 -4.46 30.81
C GLU A 100 -18.57 -3.06 30.32
N LEU A 101 -17.35 -2.87 29.82
CA LEU A 101 -16.89 -1.62 29.23
C LEU A 101 -17.74 -1.25 28.00
N LEU A 102 -17.94 -2.19 27.07
CA LEU A 102 -18.73 -1.97 25.86
C LEU A 102 -20.21 -1.73 26.16
N GLU A 103 -20.77 -2.41 27.17
CA GLU A 103 -22.14 -2.19 27.63
C GLU A 103 -22.33 -0.79 28.25
N GLU A 104 -21.38 -0.34 29.08
CA GLU A 104 -21.41 1.01 29.66
C GLU A 104 -21.34 2.08 28.58
N LEU A 105 -20.42 1.91 27.61
CA LEU A 105 -20.22 2.83 26.48
C LEU A 105 -21.33 2.73 25.42
N LYS A 106 -22.19 1.70 25.51
CA LYS A 106 -23.27 1.38 24.57
C LYS A 106 -22.78 1.23 23.14
N THR A 107 -21.69 0.49 22.98
CA THR A 107 -20.98 0.31 21.70
C THR A 107 -20.53 -1.14 21.55
N CYS A 108 -19.87 -1.47 20.44
CA CYS A 108 -19.22 -2.76 20.23
C CYS A 108 -17.71 -2.56 19.99
N GLY A 109 -16.97 -3.67 19.94
CA GLY A 109 -15.55 -3.64 19.70
C GLY A 109 -15.00 -4.93 19.13
N PHE A 110 -13.75 -4.85 18.72
CA PHE A 110 -12.97 -5.93 18.16
C PHE A 110 -11.73 -6.18 19.02
N ILE A 111 -11.44 -7.46 19.23
CA ILE A 111 -10.23 -7.94 19.88
C ILE A 111 -9.56 -8.93 18.93
N GLU A 112 -8.31 -8.65 18.55
CA GLU A 112 -7.52 -9.56 17.72
C GLU A 112 -7.30 -10.93 18.40
N PRO A 113 -7.16 -12.04 17.62
CA PRO A 113 -7.14 -12.06 16.15
C PRO A 113 -8.52 -12.10 15.48
N ASP A 114 -9.63 -12.45 16.15
CA ASP A 114 -10.92 -12.69 15.47
C ASP A 114 -12.14 -12.56 16.42
N ASN A 115 -12.04 -11.87 17.57
CA ASN A 115 -13.12 -11.80 18.56
C ASN A 115 -13.91 -10.50 18.47
N LEU A 116 -15.12 -10.62 17.92
CA LEU A 116 -16.12 -9.57 17.88
C LEU A 116 -16.95 -9.59 19.17
N LEU A 117 -16.89 -8.51 19.93
CA LEU A 117 -17.65 -8.35 21.17
C LEU A 117 -18.60 -7.17 21.05
N GLY A 118 -19.82 -7.35 21.52
CA GLY A 118 -20.80 -6.29 21.55
C GLY A 118 -22.08 -6.75 22.23
N PRO A 119 -22.93 -5.80 22.61
CA PRO A 119 -24.17 -6.15 23.27
C PRO A 119 -25.11 -6.92 22.32
N PRO A 120 -25.99 -7.77 22.86
CA PRO A 120 -26.78 -8.72 22.07
C PRO A 120 -27.79 -8.08 21.10
N TRP A 121 -27.98 -6.76 21.13
CA TRP A 121 -28.90 -6.01 20.29
C TRP A 121 -28.25 -5.27 19.12
N LEU A 122 -26.93 -5.36 18.94
CA LEU A 122 -26.18 -4.71 17.85
C LEU A 122 -25.65 -5.76 16.84
N PRO A 123 -25.79 -5.54 15.51
CA PRO A 123 -25.20 -6.42 14.50
C PRO A 123 -23.68 -6.18 14.41
N VAL A 124 -22.92 -6.79 15.33
CA VAL A 124 -21.48 -6.55 15.50
C VAL A 124 -20.64 -6.78 14.23
N PRO A 125 -20.82 -7.87 13.45
CA PRO A 125 -19.96 -8.15 12.30
C PRO A 125 -19.99 -7.06 11.22
N ASP A 126 -21.19 -6.64 10.81
CA ASP A 126 -21.35 -5.66 9.73
C ASP A 126 -20.77 -4.29 10.14
N ILE A 127 -20.99 -3.91 11.41
CA ILE A 127 -20.50 -2.63 11.97
C ILE A 127 -18.98 -2.61 12.03
N VAL A 128 -18.36 -3.70 12.49
CA VAL A 128 -16.89 -3.79 12.56
C VAL A 128 -16.29 -3.86 11.16
N GLU A 129 -16.89 -4.59 10.22
CA GLU A 129 -16.42 -4.63 8.82
C GLU A 129 -16.49 -3.24 8.17
N GLU A 130 -17.58 -2.49 8.38
CA GLU A 130 -17.71 -1.11 7.92
C GLU A 130 -16.68 -0.18 8.57
N ALA A 131 -16.41 -0.34 9.87
CA ALA A 131 -15.41 0.46 10.58
C ALA A 131 -13.98 0.25 10.08
N HIS A 132 -13.71 -0.95 9.56
CA HIS A 132 -12.44 -1.34 8.95
C HIS A 132 -12.31 -0.90 7.49
N GLN A 133 -13.36 -0.32 6.89
CA GLN A 133 -13.25 0.25 5.56
C GLN A 133 -12.31 1.45 5.60
N PRO A 134 -11.38 1.56 4.63
CA PRO A 134 -10.44 2.65 4.63
C PRO A 134 -11.14 4.01 4.49
N GLY A 135 -10.81 4.94 5.39
CA GLY A 135 -11.32 6.30 5.34
C GLY A 135 -10.76 7.14 4.18
N PRO A 136 -11.26 8.36 3.98
CA PRO A 136 -10.77 9.29 2.96
C PRO A 136 -9.31 9.72 3.19
N ASP A 137 -8.79 9.56 4.41
CA ASP A 137 -7.38 9.80 4.75
C ASP A 137 -6.47 8.59 4.46
N PHE A 138 -6.97 7.58 3.76
CA PHE A 138 -6.16 6.48 3.23
C PHE A 138 -5.62 6.84 1.85
N ARG A 139 -4.31 6.72 1.67
CA ARG A 139 -3.67 6.96 0.39
C ARG A 139 -2.48 6.06 0.17
N VAL A 140 -2.31 5.60 -1.07
CA VAL A 140 -1.16 4.81 -1.48
C VAL A 140 -0.50 5.43 -2.70
N VAL A 141 0.82 5.55 -2.64
CA VAL A 141 1.66 6.03 -3.72
C VAL A 141 2.70 4.98 -4.07
N TYR A 142 2.74 4.61 -5.34
CA TYR A 142 3.70 3.69 -5.92
C TYR A 142 4.73 4.49 -6.73
N ALA A 143 6.01 4.38 -6.41
CA ALA A 143 7.09 5.02 -7.16
C ALA A 143 8.06 3.97 -7.71
N TYR A 144 8.38 4.03 -8.99
CA TYR A 144 9.39 3.16 -9.59
C TYR A 144 10.25 3.88 -10.61
N ARG A 145 11.49 3.41 -10.75
CA ARG A 145 12.41 3.98 -11.73
C ARG A 145 11.95 3.65 -13.15
N GLY A 146 11.95 4.64 -14.02
CA GLY A 146 11.57 4.49 -15.41
C GLY A 146 10.89 5.72 -15.99
N THR A 147 10.49 5.59 -17.25
CA THR A 147 9.66 6.58 -17.96
C THR A 147 8.44 5.92 -18.61
N ASP A 148 8.26 4.61 -18.37
CA ASP A 148 7.23 3.80 -18.97
C ASP A 148 5.99 3.74 -18.06
N THR A 149 4.89 4.33 -18.53
CA THR A 149 3.58 4.38 -17.87
C THR A 149 2.81 3.06 -17.96
N LEU A 150 3.28 2.07 -18.74
CA LEU A 150 2.64 0.76 -18.88
C LEU A 150 2.51 0.03 -17.54
N THR A 151 3.51 0.19 -16.68
CA THR A 151 3.48 -0.39 -15.33
C THR A 151 2.39 0.27 -14.48
N ALA A 152 2.20 1.59 -14.59
CA ALA A 152 1.14 2.32 -13.90
C ALA A 152 -0.25 1.93 -14.39
N ALA A 153 -0.42 1.77 -15.70
CA ALA A 153 -1.66 1.26 -16.27
C ALA A 153 -1.96 -0.18 -15.81
N THR A 154 -0.91 -1.02 -15.69
CA THR A 154 -1.04 -2.37 -15.12
C THR A 154 -1.45 -2.32 -13.65
N PHE A 155 -0.90 -1.39 -12.87
CA PHE A 155 -1.32 -1.16 -11.48
C PHE A 155 -2.79 -0.77 -11.40
N ALA A 156 -3.25 0.20 -12.20
CA ALA A 156 -4.66 0.60 -12.23
C ALA A 156 -5.58 -0.57 -12.56
N THR A 157 -5.24 -1.39 -13.56
CA THR A 157 -6.00 -2.61 -13.88
C THR A 157 -5.98 -3.64 -12.75
N SER A 158 -4.84 -3.86 -12.09
CA SER A 158 -4.70 -4.84 -11.01
C SER A 158 -5.43 -4.43 -9.73
N LEU A 159 -5.45 -3.12 -9.44
CA LEU A 159 -6.17 -2.53 -8.33
C LEU A 159 -7.67 -2.37 -8.62
N GLU A 160 -8.07 -2.42 -9.90
CA GLU A 160 -9.42 -2.09 -10.36
C GLU A 160 -9.83 -0.65 -9.99
N GLU A 161 -8.84 0.25 -9.92
CA GLU A 161 -9.01 1.63 -9.49
C GLU A 161 -8.22 2.59 -10.41
N PRO A 162 -8.71 3.83 -10.61
CA PRO A 162 -7.96 4.82 -11.36
C PRO A 162 -6.69 5.22 -10.60
N LEU A 163 -5.59 5.46 -11.32
CA LEU A 163 -4.37 6.01 -10.72
C LEU A 163 -3.99 7.32 -11.40
N THR A 164 -3.55 8.30 -10.61
CA THR A 164 -2.96 9.53 -11.16
C THR A 164 -1.45 9.36 -11.24
N VAL A 165 -0.89 9.51 -12.44
CA VAL A 165 0.50 9.18 -12.75
C VAL A 165 1.29 10.45 -13.09
N TYR A 166 2.47 10.55 -12.50
CA TYR A 166 3.43 11.63 -12.68
C TYR A 166 4.77 11.06 -13.14
N LEU A 167 5.50 11.85 -13.92
CA LEU A 167 6.87 11.54 -14.34
C LEU A 167 7.79 12.61 -13.77
N GLU A 168 8.75 12.20 -12.93
CA GLU A 168 9.69 13.13 -12.28
C GLU A 168 11.08 12.50 -12.19
N ASP A 169 12.09 13.21 -12.71
CA ASP A 169 13.51 12.84 -12.59
C ASP A 169 13.86 11.40 -13.01
N GLY A 170 13.09 10.79 -13.91
CA GLY A 170 13.26 9.40 -14.34
C GLY A 170 12.62 8.37 -13.39
N TRP A 171 11.67 8.81 -12.57
CA TRP A 171 10.70 8.00 -11.84
C TRP A 171 9.32 8.15 -12.46
N VAL A 172 8.54 7.08 -12.33
CA VAL A 172 7.09 7.10 -12.51
C VAL A 172 6.45 6.98 -11.13
N ILE A 173 5.56 7.90 -10.80
CA ILE A 173 4.91 8.01 -9.49
C ILE A 173 3.41 7.90 -9.73
N SER A 174 2.78 6.86 -9.18
CA SER A 174 1.35 6.55 -9.35
C SER A 174 0.65 6.67 -8.01
N ALA A 175 -0.27 7.62 -7.87
CA ALA A 175 -1.05 7.83 -6.66
C ALA A 175 -2.47 7.27 -6.82
N SER A 176 -2.94 6.57 -5.80
CA SER A 176 -4.34 6.16 -5.69
C SER A 176 -5.26 7.37 -5.46
N PRO A 177 -6.58 7.22 -5.72
CA PRO A 177 -7.57 8.09 -5.11
C PRO A 177 -7.50 7.97 -3.57
N PRO A 178 -8.09 8.92 -2.83
CA PRO A 178 -8.32 8.77 -1.40
C PRO A 178 -9.26 7.60 -1.11
N GLY A 179 -8.96 6.79 -0.09
CA GLY A 179 -9.76 5.62 0.29
C GLY A 179 -9.69 4.43 -0.67
N PRO A 180 -8.51 3.99 -1.17
CA PRO A 180 -8.45 2.85 -2.08
C PRO A 180 -8.94 1.56 -1.39
N VAL A 181 -9.74 0.76 -2.11
CA VAL A 181 -10.28 -0.52 -1.66
C VAL A 181 -9.21 -1.62 -1.74
N ARG A 182 -8.24 -1.48 -2.65
CA ARG A 182 -7.17 -2.45 -2.85
C ARG A 182 -5.79 -1.81 -2.78
N VAL A 183 -4.82 -2.57 -2.25
CA VAL A 183 -3.41 -2.17 -2.16
C VAL A 183 -2.52 -3.28 -2.68
N LEU A 184 -1.44 -2.90 -3.35
CA LEU A 184 -0.38 -3.82 -3.75
C LEU A 184 0.77 -3.74 -2.76
N THR A 185 1.12 -4.89 -2.18
CA THR A 185 2.28 -5.02 -1.27
C THR A 185 3.61 -5.12 -2.02
N GLY A 186 3.58 -5.14 -3.36
CA GLY A 186 4.75 -5.22 -4.22
C GLY A 186 4.41 -4.96 -5.68
N PRO A 187 5.43 -4.74 -6.53
CA PRO A 187 5.20 -4.52 -7.95
C PRO A 187 4.69 -5.83 -8.60
N PRO A 188 3.82 -5.79 -9.63
CA PRO A 188 3.35 -6.97 -10.31
C PRO A 188 4.55 -7.72 -10.90
N ASN A 189 4.59 -9.03 -10.63
CA ASN A 189 5.69 -9.98 -10.89
C ASN A 189 6.21 -10.10 -12.34
N ARG A 190 5.90 -9.18 -13.25
CA ARG A 190 6.09 -9.36 -14.70
C ARG A 190 6.89 -8.27 -15.42
N ILE A 191 7.31 -7.20 -14.74
CA ILE A 191 8.01 -6.09 -15.42
C ILE A 191 9.39 -5.90 -14.79
N SER A 192 10.42 -6.43 -15.46
CA SER A 192 11.82 -6.36 -15.02
C SER A 192 12.42 -4.94 -15.03
N GLY A 193 11.69 -3.93 -15.47
CA GLY A 193 12.13 -2.53 -15.56
C GLY A 193 11.60 -1.60 -14.46
N ALA A 194 10.70 -2.04 -13.59
CA ALA A 194 10.03 -1.20 -12.60
C ALA A 194 10.77 -1.14 -11.25
N TYR A 195 12.10 -1.28 -11.25
CA TYR A 195 12.92 -1.26 -10.04
C TYR A 195 14.03 -0.21 -10.15
N PRO A 196 14.46 0.42 -9.05
CA PRO A 196 13.90 0.30 -7.69
C PRO A 196 12.44 0.70 -7.59
N PHE A 197 11.72 0.10 -6.64
CA PHE A 197 10.29 0.26 -6.39
C PHE A 197 10.07 0.67 -4.93
N ALA A 198 9.21 1.67 -4.71
CA ALA A 198 8.80 2.13 -3.40
C ALA A 198 7.28 2.23 -3.30
N VAL A 199 6.76 1.94 -2.12
CA VAL A 199 5.36 2.14 -1.73
C VAL A 199 5.36 3.07 -0.53
N LEU A 200 4.64 4.17 -0.64
CA LEU A 200 4.32 5.04 0.49
C LEU A 200 2.83 4.92 0.73
N GLU A 201 2.50 4.50 1.94
CA GLU A 201 1.12 4.28 2.33
C GLU A 201 0.84 5.07 3.60
N ARG A 202 -0.20 5.90 3.54
CA ARG A 202 -0.70 6.70 4.65
C ARG A 202 -2.09 6.24 4.99
N ARG A 203 -2.32 5.80 6.23
CA ARG A 203 -3.64 5.50 6.77
C ARG A 203 -3.94 6.40 7.96
N ALA A 204 -4.58 7.54 7.72
CA ALA A 204 -4.71 8.60 8.71
C ALA A 204 -3.33 9.03 9.23
N GLN A 205 -2.97 8.69 10.47
CA GLN A 205 -1.65 8.97 11.03
C GLN A 205 -0.67 7.79 10.90
N ARG A 206 -1.11 6.59 10.52
CA ARG A 206 -0.20 5.46 10.29
C ARG A 206 0.54 5.64 8.97
N TRP A 207 1.82 5.34 8.99
CA TRP A 207 2.68 5.37 7.82
C TRP A 207 3.29 4.00 7.58
N ILE A 208 3.32 3.59 6.32
CA ILE A 208 4.03 2.41 5.85
C ILE A 208 4.93 2.84 4.69
N PHE A 209 6.20 2.45 4.78
CA PHE A 209 7.18 2.61 3.73
C PHE A 209 7.70 1.25 3.30
N GLY A 210 7.39 0.86 2.06
CA GLY A 210 7.94 -0.30 1.40
C GLY A 210 9.00 0.09 0.38
N TYR A 211 10.12 -0.64 0.32
CA TYR A 211 11.14 -0.46 -0.72
C TYR A 211 11.76 -1.77 -1.17
N ALA A 212 11.89 -1.94 -2.49
CA ALA A 212 12.57 -3.08 -3.11
C ALA A 212 13.57 -2.58 -4.16
N ALA A 213 14.86 -2.90 -3.98
CA ALA A 213 15.90 -2.50 -4.93
C ALA A 213 15.82 -3.25 -6.27
N ALA A 214 15.30 -4.49 -6.26
CA ALA A 214 15.15 -5.37 -7.43
C ALA A 214 14.16 -6.51 -7.15
N ALA A 215 13.63 -7.15 -8.19
CA ALA A 215 12.62 -8.22 -8.09
C ALA A 215 13.03 -9.44 -7.24
N LYS A 216 14.33 -9.70 -7.14
CA LYS A 216 14.90 -10.79 -6.32
C LYS A 216 15.92 -10.23 -5.33
N SER A 217 15.76 -8.98 -4.94
CA SER A 217 16.69 -8.29 -4.04
C SER A 217 16.70 -8.94 -2.66
N GLN A 218 17.89 -8.93 -2.03
CA GLN A 218 18.02 -9.17 -0.59
C GLN A 218 17.56 -7.95 0.22
N VAL A 219 17.70 -6.74 -0.33
CA VAL A 219 17.21 -5.49 0.26
C VAL A 219 15.73 -5.34 -0.12
N ASN A 220 14.86 -5.87 0.74
CA ASN A 220 13.43 -5.53 0.80
C ASN A 220 13.18 -4.93 2.17
N VAL A 221 12.63 -3.72 2.18
CA VAL A 221 12.35 -2.96 3.39
C VAL A 221 10.85 -2.83 3.51
N LEU A 222 10.35 -3.10 4.71
CA LEU A 222 9.01 -2.71 5.13
C LEU A 222 9.20 -2.04 6.49
N ALA A 223 8.97 -0.74 6.53
CA ALA A 223 8.98 0.06 7.75
C ALA A 223 7.56 0.54 8.01
N GLU A 224 7.15 0.46 9.26
CA GLU A 224 5.83 0.87 9.71
C GLU A 224 6.00 1.80 10.90
N TRP A 225 5.23 2.89 10.90
CA TRP A 225 5.18 3.86 11.97
C TRP A 225 3.73 4.13 12.34
N THR A 226 3.47 4.10 13.64
CA THR A 226 2.20 4.47 14.25
C THR A 226 2.48 5.48 15.37
N PRO A 227 1.58 6.46 15.59
CA PRO A 227 1.67 7.33 16.75
C PRO A 227 1.70 6.52 18.04
N LEU A 228 2.58 6.92 18.97
CA LEU A 228 2.63 6.34 20.30
C LEU A 228 1.28 6.51 21.01
N MET A 229 0.86 5.48 21.72
CA MET A 229 -0.31 5.58 22.58
C MET A 229 -0.05 6.53 23.74
N GLN A 230 -1.10 7.19 24.22
CA GLN A 230 -1.05 8.05 25.40
C GLN A 230 -1.50 7.27 26.65
N PRO A 231 -0.83 7.47 27.79
CA PRO A 231 -1.23 6.85 29.05
C PRO A 231 -2.63 7.30 29.46
N VAL A 232 -3.47 6.37 29.88
CA VAL A 232 -4.74 6.69 30.56
C VAL A 232 -4.43 7.19 31.97
N PRO A 233 -5.05 8.28 32.47
CA PRO A 233 -4.76 8.77 33.82
C PRO A 233 -4.90 7.67 34.89
N LEU A 234 -3.80 7.42 35.60
CA LEU A 234 -3.78 6.51 36.74
C LEU A 234 -4.41 7.16 37.98
N PRO A 235 -4.99 6.37 38.90
CA PRO A 235 -5.41 6.86 40.22
C PRO A 235 -4.27 7.55 40.99
N GLU A 236 -4.58 8.52 41.85
CA GLU A 236 -3.57 9.26 42.64
C GLU A 236 -2.74 8.36 43.56
N ASP A 237 -3.29 7.22 43.96
CA ASP A 237 -2.64 6.21 44.79
C ASP A 237 -1.82 5.18 44.00
N ALA A 238 -1.70 5.32 42.67
CA ALA A 238 -0.91 4.41 41.85
C ALA A 238 0.59 4.46 42.16
N GLY A 239 1.19 3.28 42.36
CA GLY A 239 2.61 3.09 42.60
C GLY A 239 3.44 3.11 41.33
N ALA A 240 4.77 3.06 41.50
CA ALA A 240 5.72 3.11 40.40
C ALA A 240 5.57 1.94 39.41
N GLU A 241 5.17 0.76 39.88
CA GLU A 241 4.93 -0.42 39.05
C GLU A 241 3.82 -0.20 38.01
N ALA A 242 2.74 0.50 38.38
CA ALA A 242 1.64 0.81 37.46
C ALA A 242 2.08 1.80 36.38
N ALA A 243 2.90 2.79 36.76
CA ALA A 243 3.46 3.74 35.81
C ALA A 243 4.48 3.08 34.86
N GLU A 244 5.32 2.16 35.37
CA GLU A 244 6.26 1.39 34.56
C GLU A 244 5.53 0.47 33.58
N LEU A 245 4.51 -0.26 34.04
CA LEU A 245 3.69 -1.11 33.18
C LEU A 245 2.94 -0.30 32.12
N GLN A 246 2.41 0.87 32.48
CA GLN A 246 1.79 1.78 31.53
C GLN A 246 2.79 2.33 30.50
N GLN A 247 4.00 2.67 30.92
CA GLN A 247 5.06 3.11 30.00
C GLN A 247 5.42 2.00 29.00
N TRP A 248 5.48 0.75 29.46
CA TRP A 248 5.67 -0.41 28.59
C TRP A 248 4.52 -0.58 27.58
N LEU A 249 3.27 -0.32 27.97
CA LEU A 249 2.12 -0.37 27.04
C LEU A 249 2.16 0.72 25.95
N ILE A 250 2.93 1.80 26.11
CA ILE A 250 3.06 2.83 25.07
C ILE A 250 3.83 2.27 23.86
N ASP A 251 4.92 1.55 24.11
CA ASP A 251 5.76 0.89 23.10
C ASP A 251 6.30 -0.45 23.65
N PRO A 252 5.56 -1.56 23.48
CA PRO A 252 5.94 -2.86 24.01
C PRO A 252 7.12 -3.49 23.25
N ASP A 253 7.39 -2.98 22.04
CA ASP A 253 8.45 -3.41 21.13
C ASP A 253 9.75 -2.58 21.30
N ASP A 254 9.83 -1.71 22.32
CA ASP A 254 11.04 -0.97 22.73
C ASP A 254 12.09 -1.92 23.33
N SER A 255 12.55 -2.88 22.51
CA SER A 255 13.76 -3.63 22.78
C SER A 255 14.93 -2.66 22.71
N PRO A 256 15.80 -2.60 23.73
CA PRO A 256 16.96 -1.71 23.74
C PRO A 256 18.01 -2.06 22.68
N ASP A 257 17.82 -3.16 21.94
CA ASP A 257 18.70 -3.57 20.86
C ASP A 257 18.42 -2.72 19.60
N GLU A 258 19.48 -2.05 19.12
CA GLU A 258 19.47 -1.41 17.81
C GLU A 258 18.96 -2.42 16.76
N PRO A 259 17.99 -2.04 15.91
CA PRO A 259 17.50 -2.95 14.88
C PRO A 259 18.69 -3.43 14.02
N PRO A 260 18.75 -4.72 13.69
CA PRO A 260 19.85 -5.24 12.91
C PRO A 260 19.91 -4.49 11.57
N ALA A 261 21.10 -4.05 11.20
CA ALA A 261 21.31 -3.38 9.92
C ALA A 261 20.86 -4.28 8.77
N ILE A 262 20.17 -3.70 7.80
CA ILE A 262 19.70 -4.43 6.62
C ILE A 262 20.89 -4.64 5.68
N ASP A 263 21.19 -5.91 5.41
CA ASP A 263 22.25 -6.32 4.49
C ASP A 263 22.03 -5.69 3.10
N GLY A 264 22.97 -4.85 2.68
CA GLY A 264 22.95 -4.16 1.38
C GLY A 264 22.34 -2.75 1.39
N ALA A 265 21.79 -2.30 2.53
CA ALA A 265 21.40 -0.90 2.71
C ALA A 265 22.61 -0.02 3.06
N THR A 266 22.58 1.25 2.66
CA THR A 266 23.63 2.22 3.03
C THR A 266 23.54 2.59 4.52
N PRO A 267 24.60 3.16 5.14
CA PRO A 267 24.53 3.67 6.51
C PRO A 267 23.43 4.72 6.70
N GLU A 268 23.21 5.56 5.69
CA GLU A 268 22.15 6.59 5.69
C GLU A 268 20.75 5.95 5.67
N GLN A 269 20.55 4.89 4.88
CA GLN A 269 19.30 4.14 4.82
C GLN A 269 19.03 3.40 6.14
N ASN A 270 20.02 2.72 6.70
CA ASN A 270 19.90 2.06 8.00
C ASN A 270 19.59 3.08 9.12
N ALA A 271 20.26 4.24 9.11
CA ALA A 271 19.99 5.31 10.07
C ALA A 271 18.58 5.91 9.92
N ALA A 272 18.05 6.02 8.69
CA ALA A 272 16.68 6.44 8.46
C ALA A 272 15.67 5.41 8.99
N LEU A 273 15.88 4.12 8.73
CA LEU A 273 14.99 3.05 9.18
C LEU A 273 15.00 2.84 10.69
N ALA A 274 16.16 3.01 11.35
CA ALA A 274 16.26 2.89 12.80
C ALA A 274 15.35 3.89 13.54
N ARG A 275 15.01 5.03 12.91
CA ARG A 275 14.12 6.06 13.48
C ARG A 275 12.63 5.71 13.40
N TRP A 276 12.25 4.64 12.70
CA TRP A 276 10.85 4.22 12.66
C TRP A 276 10.37 3.57 13.96
N ARG A 277 11.29 3.17 14.84
CA ARG A 277 10.99 2.66 16.19
C ARG A 277 11.01 3.78 17.23
N GLY A 278 10.03 3.82 18.13
CA GLY A 278 10.08 4.58 19.38
C GLY A 278 10.30 6.10 19.23
N THR A 279 9.96 6.71 18.09
CA THR A 279 10.16 8.16 17.91
C THR A 279 8.91 8.97 18.24
N ASP A 280 9.13 10.10 18.92
CA ASP A 280 8.18 11.21 19.12
C ASP A 280 8.03 12.09 17.87
N LEU A 281 8.68 11.69 16.77
CA LEU A 281 8.73 12.44 15.53
C LEU A 281 7.39 12.38 14.79
N ASP A 282 7.06 13.48 14.14
CA ASP A 282 5.96 13.55 13.18
C ASP A 282 6.18 12.54 12.04
N GLY A 283 5.22 11.64 11.83
CA GLY A 283 5.27 10.60 10.81
C GLY A 283 5.48 11.17 9.40
N ASP A 284 4.98 12.37 9.12
CA ASP A 284 5.17 13.05 7.83
C ASP A 284 6.65 13.41 7.60
N ALA A 285 7.34 13.88 8.64
CA ALA A 285 8.76 14.18 8.58
C ALA A 285 9.61 12.89 8.48
N LEU A 286 9.18 11.82 9.15
CA LEU A 286 9.85 10.52 9.13
C LEU A 286 9.78 9.89 7.73
N VAL A 287 8.61 9.87 7.09
CA VAL A 287 8.46 9.30 5.74
C VAL A 287 9.23 10.12 4.71
N ALA A 288 9.26 11.45 4.83
CA ALA A 288 10.01 12.32 3.92
C ALA A 288 11.52 12.07 4.00
N GLN A 289 12.08 11.98 5.22
CA GLN A 289 13.50 11.68 5.42
C GLN A 289 13.87 10.29 4.89
N THR A 290 13.00 9.31 5.11
CA THR A 290 13.21 7.94 4.68
C THR A 290 13.16 7.85 3.16
N ALA A 291 12.12 8.39 2.52
CA ALA A 291 12.00 8.47 1.07
C ALA A 291 13.25 9.10 0.43
N ALA A 292 13.76 10.22 1.00
CA ALA A 292 14.98 10.87 0.53
C ALA A 292 16.22 9.96 0.66
N ALA A 293 16.39 9.24 1.77
CA ALA A 293 17.50 8.30 1.96
C ALA A 293 17.48 7.12 0.96
N PHE A 294 16.29 6.76 0.46
CA PHE A 294 16.10 5.76 -0.58
C PHE A 294 16.06 6.34 -2.00
N GLY A 295 16.25 7.65 -2.17
CA GLY A 295 16.25 8.34 -3.46
C GLY A 295 14.88 8.39 -4.14
N VAL A 296 13.81 8.22 -3.37
CA VAL A 296 12.42 8.35 -3.83
C VAL A 296 12.10 9.85 -3.97
N PRO A 297 11.47 10.30 -5.07
CA PRO A 297 11.19 11.72 -5.28
C PRO A 297 10.26 12.33 -4.24
N GLU A 298 10.48 13.62 -3.95
CA GLU A 298 9.66 14.38 -3.01
C GLU A 298 8.18 14.44 -3.43
N LEU A 299 7.87 14.44 -4.73
CA LEU A 299 6.50 14.38 -5.21
C LEU A 299 5.75 13.14 -4.71
N ALA A 300 6.41 11.99 -4.58
CA ALA A 300 5.77 10.78 -4.06
C ALA A 300 5.35 10.96 -2.59
N VAL A 301 6.21 11.58 -1.80
CA VAL A 301 5.94 11.92 -0.39
C VAL A 301 4.78 12.91 -0.29
N ARG A 302 4.84 14.00 -1.07
CA ARG A 302 3.78 15.02 -1.09
C ARG A 302 2.45 14.44 -1.51
N LEU A 303 2.42 13.56 -2.51
CA LEU A 303 1.19 12.88 -2.93
C LEU A 303 0.64 11.95 -1.84
N ALA A 304 1.51 11.26 -1.09
CA ALA A 304 1.06 10.39 0.00
C ALA A 304 0.55 11.19 1.20
N GLN A 305 1.12 12.38 1.44
CA GLN A 305 0.72 13.31 2.49
C GLN A 305 -0.52 14.14 2.14
N ALA A 306 -0.83 14.32 0.85
CA ALA A 306 -1.96 15.15 0.44
C ALA A 306 -3.29 14.57 0.91
N GLY A 307 -4.03 15.37 1.67
CA GLY A 307 -5.36 15.03 2.20
C GLY A 307 -6.44 14.95 1.12
N PRO A 308 -7.66 14.50 1.47
CA PRO A 308 -8.74 14.27 0.49
C PRO A 308 -9.23 15.55 -0.19
N GLU A 309 -9.16 16.70 0.48
CA GLU A 309 -9.58 18.00 -0.05
C GLU A 309 -8.42 18.79 -0.70
N GLU A 310 -7.19 18.28 -0.62
CA GLU A 310 -6.02 18.99 -1.11
C GLU A 310 -5.85 18.79 -2.62
N ALA A 311 -5.68 19.89 -3.35
CA ALA A 311 -5.46 19.84 -4.79
C ALA A 311 -4.14 19.11 -5.09
N LEU A 312 -4.22 18.09 -5.95
CA LEU A 312 -3.02 17.40 -6.39
C LEU A 312 -2.14 18.31 -7.26
N PRO A 313 -0.81 18.09 -7.26
CA PRO A 313 0.10 18.80 -8.15
C PRO A 313 -0.35 18.76 -9.62
N GLU A 314 -0.13 19.84 -10.36
CA GLU A 314 -0.43 19.87 -11.79
C GLU A 314 0.46 18.89 -12.58
N GLY A 315 -0.01 18.44 -13.74
CA GLY A 315 0.76 17.59 -14.67
C GLY A 315 0.56 16.08 -14.48
N GLY A 316 -0.28 15.67 -13.53
CA GLY A 316 -0.70 14.28 -13.39
C GLY A 316 -1.60 13.82 -14.54
N ARG A 317 -1.39 12.59 -15.01
CA ARG A 317 -2.25 11.93 -16.01
C ARG A 317 -3.03 10.82 -15.34
N GLU A 318 -4.35 10.81 -15.50
CA GLU A 318 -5.19 9.74 -14.99
C GLU A 318 -5.12 8.49 -15.89
N PHE A 319 -4.98 7.33 -15.26
CA PHE A 319 -5.07 6.01 -15.87
C PHE A 319 -6.23 5.26 -15.25
N ALA A 320 -7.33 5.14 -16.01
CA ALA A 320 -8.50 4.38 -15.60
C ALA A 320 -8.26 2.86 -15.67
N PRO A 321 -8.96 2.05 -14.86
CA PRO A 321 -8.88 0.59 -14.94
C PRO A 321 -9.39 0.13 -16.30
N GLY A 322 -8.48 -0.37 -17.14
CA GLY A 322 -8.76 -0.82 -18.50
C GLY A 322 -8.49 -2.31 -18.71
N SER A 323 -9.04 -2.88 -19.79
CA SER A 323 -8.61 -4.21 -20.24
C SER A 323 -7.12 -4.17 -20.64
N ARG A 324 -6.36 -5.23 -20.36
CA ARG A 324 -4.91 -5.30 -20.69
C ARG A 324 -4.59 -4.97 -22.16
N MET A 325 -5.53 -5.22 -23.07
CA MET A 325 -5.39 -4.85 -24.50
C MET A 325 -5.58 -3.35 -24.76
N ALA A 326 -6.42 -2.67 -23.99
CA ALA A 326 -6.58 -1.21 -24.06
C ALA A 326 -5.35 -0.46 -23.49
N VAL A 327 -4.72 -1.06 -22.47
CA VAL A 327 -3.45 -0.57 -21.91
C VAL A 327 -2.31 -0.71 -22.93
N LEU A 328 -2.24 -1.85 -23.63
CA LEU A 328 -1.26 -2.05 -24.70
C LEU A 328 -1.50 -1.13 -25.90
N SER A 329 -2.76 -0.84 -26.26
CA SER A 329 -3.08 0.05 -27.38
C SER A 329 -2.74 1.51 -27.09
N SER A 330 -3.03 2.02 -25.88
CA SER A 330 -2.67 3.38 -25.46
C SER A 330 -1.16 3.56 -25.33
N TYR A 331 -0.42 2.51 -24.93
CA TYR A 331 1.05 2.52 -24.97
C TYR A 331 1.62 2.60 -26.39
N LEU A 332 1.01 1.89 -27.36
CA LEU A 332 1.37 2.04 -28.77
C LEU A 332 1.06 3.45 -29.30
N GLU A 333 0.05 4.15 -28.74
CA GLU A 333 -0.28 5.55 -29.06
C GLU A 333 0.81 6.49 -28.54
N GLU A 334 1.32 6.24 -27.32
CA GLU A 334 2.39 7.03 -26.69
C GLU A 334 3.77 6.78 -27.33
N GLN A 335 4.04 5.55 -27.81
CA GLN A 335 5.22 5.23 -28.61
C GLN A 335 5.18 5.78 -30.05
N ASP A 336 4.12 6.51 -30.44
CA ASP A 336 4.08 7.18 -31.73
C ASP A 336 4.91 8.48 -31.78
N ALA A 337 5.68 8.78 -30.73
CA ALA A 337 6.75 9.77 -30.82
C ALA A 337 7.75 9.39 -31.93
N GLU A 338 8.01 10.31 -32.86
CA GLU A 338 8.93 10.06 -33.97
C GLU A 338 10.30 9.58 -33.42
N PRO A 339 10.83 8.42 -33.84
CA PRO A 339 12.06 7.88 -33.30
C PRO A 339 13.20 8.91 -33.40
N SER A 340 14.03 9.01 -32.36
CA SER A 340 15.08 10.04 -32.22
C SER A 340 16.15 10.00 -33.32
N GLY A 341 16.24 8.91 -34.08
CA GLY A 341 17.15 8.76 -35.22
C GLY A 341 18.62 8.51 -34.86
N ARG A 342 18.95 8.32 -33.58
CA ARG A 342 20.35 8.21 -33.08
C ARG A 342 20.96 6.79 -33.12
N GLY A 343 20.23 5.79 -33.59
CA GLY A 343 20.73 4.41 -33.74
C GLY A 343 21.26 4.09 -35.15
N PRO A 344 21.96 2.95 -35.33
CA PRO A 344 22.44 2.49 -36.65
C PRO A 344 21.31 2.31 -37.67
N TRP A 345 20.07 2.11 -37.21
CA TRP A 345 18.86 2.02 -38.01
C TRP A 345 17.94 3.24 -37.85
N GLY A 346 18.44 4.35 -37.31
CA GLY A 346 17.65 5.53 -36.95
C GLY A 346 16.99 6.23 -38.14
N VAL A 347 17.69 6.29 -39.28
CA VAL A 347 17.15 6.86 -40.52
C VAL A 347 16.07 5.96 -41.11
N MET A 348 16.30 4.64 -41.11
CA MET A 348 15.34 3.66 -41.62
C MET A 348 14.07 3.60 -40.76
N SER A 349 14.23 3.59 -39.44
CA SER A 349 13.10 3.61 -38.50
C SER A 349 12.26 4.89 -38.63
N ARG A 350 12.88 6.07 -38.78
CA ARG A 350 12.15 7.32 -39.10
C ARG A 350 11.44 7.26 -40.45
N PHE A 351 12.09 6.71 -41.47
CA PHE A 351 11.50 6.60 -42.79
C PHE A 351 10.27 5.66 -42.79
N MET A 352 10.38 4.49 -42.15
CA MET A 352 9.27 3.55 -41.96
C MET A 352 8.17 4.13 -41.06
N TRP A 353 8.53 4.99 -40.09
CA TRP A 353 7.57 5.74 -39.28
C TRP A 353 6.74 6.70 -40.14
N ARG A 354 7.37 7.44 -41.06
CA ARG A 354 6.68 8.36 -41.97
C ARG A 354 5.83 7.65 -43.04
N HIS A 355 6.26 6.47 -43.46
CA HIS A 355 5.63 5.67 -44.52
C HIS A 355 5.17 4.30 -44.00
N PRO A 356 4.06 4.20 -43.25
CA PRO A 356 3.62 2.95 -42.61
C PRO A 356 3.29 1.84 -43.63
N VAL A 357 2.98 2.17 -44.88
CA VAL A 357 2.82 1.20 -45.97
C VAL A 357 4.09 0.37 -46.19
N LEU A 358 5.28 0.96 -46.01
CA LEU A 358 6.54 0.22 -46.09
C LEU A 358 6.72 -0.73 -44.91
N GLY A 359 6.24 -0.36 -43.72
CA GLY A 359 6.20 -1.26 -42.56
C GLY A 359 5.30 -2.47 -42.79
N VAL A 360 4.14 -2.28 -43.45
CA VAL A 360 3.27 -3.39 -43.88
C VAL A 360 3.98 -4.29 -44.89
N MET A 361 4.63 -3.71 -45.91
CA MET A 361 5.34 -4.48 -46.93
C MET A 361 6.52 -5.26 -46.35
N LEU A 362 7.27 -4.65 -45.43
CA LEU A 362 8.37 -5.31 -44.72
C LEU A 362 7.84 -6.45 -43.85
N GLY A 363 6.81 -6.21 -43.05
CA GLY A 363 6.22 -7.23 -42.18
C GLY A 363 5.69 -8.43 -42.97
N LEU A 364 4.98 -8.18 -44.09
CA LEU A 364 4.52 -9.23 -44.99
C LEU A 364 5.69 -9.98 -45.66
N GLY A 365 6.74 -9.26 -46.06
CA GLY A 365 7.95 -9.84 -46.64
C GLY A 365 8.67 -10.77 -45.67
N GLU A 366 8.85 -10.35 -44.42
CA GLU A 366 9.49 -11.15 -43.38
C GLU A 366 8.66 -12.39 -43.02
N ILE A 367 7.33 -12.25 -42.89
CA ILE A 367 6.43 -13.41 -42.69
C ILE A 367 6.56 -14.38 -43.86
N LEU A 368 6.55 -13.88 -45.10
CA LEU A 368 6.68 -14.72 -46.29
C LEU A 368 8.02 -15.46 -46.30
N VAL A 369 9.13 -14.80 -45.96
CA VAL A 369 10.45 -15.43 -45.82
C VAL A 369 10.42 -16.51 -44.74
N GLY A 370 9.84 -16.22 -43.57
CA GLY A 370 9.68 -17.20 -42.49
C GLY A 370 8.88 -18.43 -42.93
N VAL A 371 7.78 -18.23 -43.66
CA VAL A 371 6.96 -19.32 -44.23
C VAL A 371 7.75 -20.13 -45.26
N VAL A 372 8.47 -19.49 -46.17
CA VAL A 372 9.28 -20.18 -47.18
C VAL A 372 10.38 -21.01 -46.52
N VAL A 373 11.08 -20.47 -45.52
CA VAL A 373 12.12 -21.20 -44.77
C VAL A 373 11.49 -22.39 -44.02
N ALA A 374 10.33 -22.21 -43.40
CA ALA A 374 9.61 -23.29 -42.73
C ALA A 374 9.18 -24.39 -43.72
N VAL A 375 8.67 -24.04 -44.91
CA VAL A 375 8.31 -25.00 -45.95
C VAL A 375 9.53 -25.74 -46.48
N LEU A 376 10.66 -25.06 -46.68
CA LEU A 376 11.92 -25.69 -47.09
C LEU A 376 12.46 -26.66 -46.03
N LEU A 377 12.31 -26.33 -44.74
CA LEU A 377 12.64 -27.24 -43.63
C LEU A 377 11.73 -28.47 -43.62
N LEU A 378 10.41 -28.28 -43.80
CA LEU A 378 9.43 -29.36 -43.78
C LEU A 378 9.53 -30.29 -44.99
N THR A 379 10.00 -29.78 -46.13
CA THR A 379 10.18 -30.54 -47.38
C THR A 379 11.58 -31.15 -47.50
N GLY A 380 12.45 -30.96 -46.50
CA GLY A 380 13.83 -31.50 -46.49
C GLY A 380 14.80 -30.76 -47.42
N GLY A 381 14.46 -29.55 -47.86
CA GLY A 381 15.35 -28.67 -48.63
C GLY A 381 16.36 -27.90 -47.79
N LEU A 382 16.12 -27.80 -46.47
CA LEU A 382 17.03 -27.23 -45.47
C LEU A 382 17.03 -28.13 -44.24
N ASP A 383 18.19 -28.31 -43.61
CA ASP A 383 18.34 -29.08 -42.37
C ASP A 383 19.10 -28.28 -41.31
N GLY A 384 18.68 -28.41 -40.06
CA GLY A 384 19.36 -27.85 -38.89
C GLY A 384 18.50 -26.89 -38.06
N TRP A 385 18.68 -26.94 -36.74
CA TRP A 385 17.91 -26.17 -35.75
C TRP A 385 18.01 -24.64 -35.93
N GLY A 386 19.14 -24.15 -36.45
CA GLY A 386 19.34 -22.73 -36.73
C GLY A 386 18.34 -22.15 -37.74
N TRP A 387 17.90 -22.95 -38.72
CA TRP A 387 16.90 -22.54 -39.70
C TRP A 387 15.50 -22.44 -39.10
N TRP A 388 15.17 -23.31 -38.14
CA TRP A 388 13.93 -23.19 -37.37
C TRP A 388 13.90 -21.90 -36.56
N PHE A 389 15.01 -21.58 -35.88
CA PHE A 389 15.14 -20.30 -35.18
C PHE A 389 14.98 -19.11 -36.14
N LEU A 390 15.60 -19.17 -37.32
CA LEU A 390 15.50 -18.11 -38.33
C LEU A 390 14.06 -17.95 -38.85
N ALA A 391 13.37 -19.04 -39.14
CA ALA A 391 11.97 -19.03 -39.57
C ALA A 391 11.06 -18.38 -38.52
N VAL A 392 11.24 -18.75 -37.24
CA VAL A 392 10.51 -18.18 -36.11
C VAL A 392 10.86 -16.69 -35.95
N ALA A 393 12.14 -16.32 -35.99
CA ALA A 393 12.57 -14.93 -35.85
C ALA A 393 11.97 -14.03 -36.95
N PHE A 394 11.96 -14.48 -38.21
CA PHE A 394 11.32 -13.74 -39.30
C PHE A 394 9.80 -13.68 -39.18
N ALA A 395 9.15 -14.76 -38.76
CA ALA A 395 7.69 -14.76 -38.57
C ALA A 395 7.26 -13.80 -37.45
N PHE A 396 7.93 -13.82 -36.30
CA PHE A 396 7.63 -12.93 -35.18
C PHE A 396 8.07 -11.49 -35.44
N GLY A 397 9.24 -11.29 -36.05
CA GLY A 397 9.71 -9.96 -36.48
C GLY A 397 8.73 -9.32 -37.46
N GLY A 398 8.32 -10.08 -38.48
CA GLY A 398 7.37 -9.62 -39.48
C GLY A 398 5.98 -9.34 -38.92
N LEU A 399 5.51 -10.15 -37.98
CA LEU A 399 4.27 -9.91 -37.25
C LEU A 399 4.35 -8.62 -36.41
N GLY A 400 5.47 -8.38 -35.73
CA GLY A 400 5.71 -7.14 -34.98
C GLY A 400 5.65 -5.90 -35.88
N HIS A 401 6.37 -5.92 -37.00
CA HIS A 401 6.33 -4.83 -37.99
C HIS A 401 4.93 -4.60 -38.57
N LEU A 402 4.19 -5.68 -38.86
CA LEU A 402 2.85 -5.62 -39.41
C LEU A 402 1.84 -5.02 -38.42
N ILE A 403 1.87 -5.44 -37.15
CA ILE A 403 0.99 -4.92 -36.10
C ILE A 403 1.20 -3.42 -35.93
N VAL A 404 2.45 -2.97 -35.76
CA VAL A 404 2.79 -1.54 -35.60
C VAL A 404 2.33 -0.72 -36.80
N ALA A 405 2.55 -1.22 -38.02
CA ALA A 405 2.18 -0.52 -39.24
C ALA A 405 0.65 -0.42 -39.46
N LEU A 406 -0.09 -1.49 -39.14
CA LEU A 406 -1.56 -1.50 -39.24
C LEU A 406 -2.21 -0.58 -38.21
N VAL A 407 -1.70 -0.55 -36.99
CA VAL A 407 -2.14 0.38 -35.95
C VAL A 407 -1.96 1.84 -36.42
N ARG A 408 -0.79 2.18 -36.98
CA ARG A 408 -0.54 3.52 -37.55
C ARG A 408 -1.45 3.88 -38.73
N LEU A 409 -1.69 2.94 -39.64
CA LEU A 409 -2.61 3.16 -40.77
C LEU A 409 -4.04 3.38 -40.32
N ARG A 410 -4.45 2.71 -39.24
CA ARG A 410 -5.78 2.88 -38.64
C ARG A 410 -5.92 4.28 -38.04
N TRP A 411 -4.94 4.76 -37.26
CA TRP A 411 -5.01 6.10 -36.69
C TRP A 411 -4.95 7.22 -37.71
N ARG A 412 -4.15 7.10 -38.78
CA ARG A 412 -4.15 8.08 -39.88
C ARG A 412 -5.45 8.13 -40.67
N ARG A 413 -6.32 7.12 -40.53
CA ARG A 413 -7.62 7.04 -41.20
C ARG A 413 -8.78 7.52 -40.35
N THR A 414 -8.59 7.71 -39.04
CA THR A 414 -9.59 8.36 -38.19
C THR A 414 -9.44 9.86 -38.41
N PRO A 415 -10.28 10.52 -39.22
CA PRO A 415 -10.26 11.97 -39.30
C PRO A 415 -10.80 12.51 -37.96
N ASP A 416 -10.36 13.70 -37.54
CA ASP A 416 -10.95 14.46 -36.44
C ASP A 416 -12.49 14.42 -36.50
N GLN A 417 -13.12 13.49 -35.78
CA GLN A 417 -14.55 13.56 -35.49
C GLN A 417 -14.83 14.46 -34.26
N ASP A 418 -13.78 14.92 -33.59
CA ASP A 418 -13.89 15.82 -32.44
C ASP A 418 -13.72 17.32 -32.79
N SER A 419 -13.51 17.66 -34.07
CA SER A 419 -13.45 19.06 -34.53
C SER A 419 -14.81 19.68 -34.86
N GLU A 420 -15.94 18.96 -34.73
CA GLU A 420 -17.27 19.43 -35.13
C GLU A 420 -18.31 19.56 -34.00
N ALA A 421 -17.89 19.65 -32.73
CA ALA A 421 -18.78 19.90 -31.59
C ALA A 421 -18.36 21.12 -30.75
N ALA A 422 -18.24 22.29 -31.39
CA ALA A 422 -18.40 23.57 -30.70
C ALA A 422 -19.73 24.19 -31.16
N PRO A 423 -20.82 24.12 -30.38
CA PRO A 423 -22.02 24.88 -30.71
C PRO A 423 -21.73 26.37 -30.46
N THR A 424 -21.63 27.14 -31.54
CA THR A 424 -21.94 28.57 -31.48
C THR A 424 -23.46 28.70 -31.36
N GLY A 425 -23.93 29.02 -30.16
CA GLY A 425 -25.32 29.32 -29.84
C GLY A 425 -25.45 29.84 -28.43
#